data_AF-A0A2T1DBG0-F1
#
_entry.id   AF-A0A2T1DBG0-F1
#
_cell.length_a   1.000
_cell.length_b   1.000
_cell.length_c   1.000
_cell.angle_alpha   90.00
_cell.angle_beta   90.00
_cell.angle_gamma   90.00
#
_symmetry.space_group_name_H-M   'P 1'
#
loop_
_entity.id
_entity.type
_entity.pdbx_description
1 polymer ?
#
loop_
_entity_poly.entity_id
_entity_poly.type
_entity_poly.pdbx_seq_one_letter_code
_entity_poly.pdbx_strand_id
1 'polypeptide(L)' 'MKGYIKNKNIILVEALPDSIEEGDEVEISIIQVKKKAYPFPVFDLNVKDEYLNREHIYEPDSPLP' A
#
# COMPACT_ATOMS: atom_id res chain seq x y z
N MET A 1 13.36 -6.95 -18.94
CA MET A 1 11.90 -7.05 -19.04
C MET A 1 11.27 -6.74 -17.70
N LYS A 2 10.19 -5.94 -17.71
CA LYS A 2 9.39 -5.64 -16.52
C LYS A 2 8.02 -6.31 -16.60
N GLY A 3 7.56 -6.78 -15.45
CA GLY A 3 6.25 -7.40 -15.31
C GLY A 3 5.78 -7.33 -13.87
N TYR A 4 4.54 -7.75 -13.64
CA TYR A 4 4.00 -7.89 -12.30
C TYR A 4 3.28 -9.23 -12.14
N ILE A 5 3.23 -9.73 -10.91
CA ILE A 5 2.60 -11.00 -10.58
C ILE A 5 1.11 -10.74 -10.30
N LYS A 6 0.23 -11.51 -10.93
CA LYS A 6 -1.22 -11.54 -10.67
C LYS A 6 -1.71 -12.98 -10.67
N ASN A 7 -2.28 -13.43 -9.55
CA ASN A 7 -2.84 -14.79 -9.40
C ASN A 7 -1.88 -15.91 -9.84
N LYS A 8 -0.61 -15.84 -9.41
CA LYS A 8 0.47 -16.76 -9.80
C LYS A 8 0.86 -16.73 -11.30
N ASN A 9 0.31 -15.81 -12.09
CA ASN A 9 0.76 -15.54 -13.45
C ASN A 9 1.68 -14.32 -13.48
N ILE A 10 2.64 -14.31 -14.40
CA ILE A 10 3.49 -13.16 -14.69
C ILE A 10 2.87 -12.42 -15.86
N ILE A 11 2.50 -11.16 -15.65
CA ILE A 11 2.03 -10.28 -16.71
C ILE A 11 3.18 -9.36 -17.10
N LEU A 12 3.65 -9.50 -18.33
CA LEU A 12 4.68 -8.64 -18.90
C LEU A 12 4.08 -7.28 -19.27
N VAL A 13 4.78 -6.20 -18.91
CA VAL A 13 4.42 -4.83 -19.29
C VAL A 13 5.13 -4.42 -20.58
N GLU A 14 6.29 -5.02 -20.82
CA GLU A 14 7.09 -4.84 -22.03
C GLU A 14 6.95 -6.09 -22.92
N ALA A 15 7.01 -5.91 -24.24
CA ALA A 15 6.96 -7.02 -25.18
C ALA A 15 8.17 -7.96 -25.01
N LEU A 16 7.95 -9.24 -25.31
CA LEU A 16 9.04 -10.21 -25.42
C LEU A 16 9.93 -9.85 -26.64
N PRO A 17 11.24 -10.13 -26.58
CA PRO A 17 12.07 -10.06 -27.76
C PRO A 17 11.61 -11.08 -28.81
N ASP A 18 11.74 -10.74 -30.09
CA ASP A 18 11.32 -11.58 -31.23
C ASP A 18 12.06 -12.93 -31.31
N SER A 19 13.10 -13.12 -30.50
CA SER A 19 13.87 -14.35 -30.42
C SER A 19 13.25 -15.43 -29.52
N ILE A 20 12.14 -15.13 -28.84
CA ILE A 20 11.44 -16.07 -27.95
C ILE A 20 10.17 -16.53 -28.64
N GLU A 21 10.03 -17.84 -28.82
CA GLU A 21 8.90 -18.46 -29.51
C GLU A 21 7.95 -19.15 -28.53
N GLU A 22 6.74 -19.45 -29.01
CA GLU A 22 5.77 -20.21 -28.23
C GLU A 22 6.26 -21.66 -28.03
N GLY A 23 6.36 -22.09 -26.78
CA GLY A 23 6.84 -23.42 -26.41
C GLY A 23 8.27 -23.44 -25.87
N ASP A 24 8.99 -22.32 -25.90
CA ASP A 24 10.32 -22.22 -25.30
C ASP A 24 10.27 -22.34 -23.78
N GLU A 25 11.14 -23.19 -23.23
CA GLU A 25 11.42 -23.20 -21.80
C GLU A 25 12.32 -22.02 -21.44
N VAL A 26 11.86 -21.17 -20.52
CA VAL A 26 12.58 -19.98 -20.10
C VAL A 26 12.82 -19.96 -18.60
N GLU A 27 14.02 -19.59 -18.19
CA GLU A 27 14.36 -19.36 -16.79
C GLU A 27 13.97 -17.93 -16.38
N ILE A 28 13.20 -17.80 -15.31
CA ILE A 28 12.69 -16.51 -14.83
C ILE A 28 13.26 -16.21 -13.45
N SER A 29 14.03 -15.13 -13.34
CA SER A 29 14.46 -14.56 -12.05
C SER A 29 13.48 -13.48 -11.57
N ILE A 30 12.77 -13.75 -10.47
CA ILE A 30 11.80 -12.82 -9.88
C ILE A 30 12.46 -12.00 -8.77
N ILE A 31 12.57 -10.68 -8.98
CA ILE A 31 13.06 -9.74 -7.96
C ILE A 31 11.87 -8.94 -7.41
N GLN A 32 11.58 -9.08 -6.12
CA GLN A 32 10.53 -8.30 -5.46
C GLN A 32 10.94 -6.82 -5.36
N VAL A 33 10.34 -5.97 -6.20
CA VAL A 33 10.43 -4.52 -6.05
C VAL A 33 9.43 -4.11 -4.98
N LYS A 34 9.90 -3.76 -3.78
CA LYS A 34 9.04 -3.25 -2.71
C LYS A 34 8.30 -2.01 -3.23
N LYS A 35 6.98 -2.08 -3.36
CA LYS A 35 6.16 -0.87 -3.54
C LYS A 35 6.47 0.04 -2.35
N LYS A 36 6.83 1.30 -2.61
CA LYS A 36 6.88 2.30 -1.55
C LYS A 36 5.54 2.23 -0.83
N ALA A 37 5.58 1.98 0.48
CA ALA A 37 4.43 2.21 1.32
C ALA A 37 4.15 3.71 1.20
N TYR A 38 3.15 4.08 0.40
CA TYR A 38 2.64 5.44 0.44
C TYR A 38 1.95 5.55 1.79
N PRO A 39 2.48 6.31 2.75
CA PRO A 39 1.72 6.60 3.94
C PRO A 39 0.42 7.25 3.47
N PHE A 40 -0.71 6.77 3.99
CA PHE A 40 -1.97 7.49 3.82
C PHE A 40 -1.73 8.95 4.23
N PRO A 41 -2.26 9.93 3.49
CA PRO A 41 -2.13 11.31 3.88
C PRO A 41 -2.77 11.47 5.27
N VAL A 42 -1.93 11.60 6.28
CA VAL A 42 -2.33 12.03 7.62
C VAL A 42 -2.63 13.52 7.50
N PHE A 43 -3.88 13.88 7.71
CA PHE A 43 -4.26 15.28 7.81
C PHE A 43 -3.93 15.76 9.22
N ASP A 44 -3.33 16.92 9.29
CA ASP A 44 -2.99 17.55 10.57
C ASP A 44 -4.29 18.05 11.21
N LEU A 45 -4.73 17.39 12.28
CA LEU A 45 -5.98 17.71 12.98
C LEU A 45 -5.95 19.13 13.59
N ASN A 46 -4.78 19.79 13.62
CA ASN A 46 -4.58 21.16 14.12
C ASN A 46 -5.34 21.42 15.44
N VAL A 47 -5.35 20.41 16.32
CA VAL A 47 -5.94 20.55 17.65
C VAL A 47 -5.02 21.49 18.41
N LYS A 48 -5.47 22.73 18.66
CA LYS A 48 -4.67 23.65 19.47
C LYS A 48 -4.48 23.02 20.85
N ASP A 49 -3.29 23.13 21.42
CA ASP A 49 -2.96 22.59 22.76
C ASP A 49 -3.94 23.05 23.84
N GLU A 50 -4.52 24.23 23.65
CA GLU A 50 -5.58 24.81 24.49
C GLU A 50 -6.87 23.98 24.55
N TYR A 51 -7.12 23.07 23.60
CA TYR A 51 -8.29 22.17 23.58
C TYR A 51 -7.99 20.79 24.15
N LEU A 52 -6.71 20.39 24.22
CA LEU A 52 -6.29 19.10 24.79
C LEU A 52 -6.45 19.05 26.31
N ASN A 53 -6.37 20.20 26.99
CA ASN A 53 -6.44 20.31 28.45
C ASN A 53 -7.78 20.91 28.95
N ARG A 54 -8.83 20.93 28.12
CA ARG A 54 -10.15 21.42 28.56
C ARG A 54 -10.88 20.34 29.34
N GLU A 55 -11.62 20.76 30.36
CA GLU A 55 -12.64 19.90 30.97
C GLU A 55 -13.58 19.38 29.87
N HIS A 56 -13.88 18.08 29.91
CA HIS A 56 -14.75 17.39 28.96
C HIS A 56 -16.08 18.15 28.81
N ILE A 57 -16.33 18.70 27.62
CA ILE A 57 -17.54 19.50 27.35
C ILE A 57 -18.74 18.58 27.03
N TYR A 58 -18.48 17.35 26.59
CA TYR A 58 -19.51 16.38 26.26
C TYR A 58 -19.21 15.06 26.98
N GLU A 59 -20.16 14.65 27.82
CA GLU A 59 -20.18 13.53 28.77
C GLU A 59 -19.51 13.79 30.13
N PRO A 60 -20.32 14.06 31.19
CA PRO A 60 -19.87 13.82 32.55
C PRO A 60 -19.66 12.31 32.74
N ASP A 61 -18.66 11.93 33.55
CA ASP A 61 -18.46 10.56 34.03
C ASP A 61 -19.70 10.11 34.81
N SER A 62 -20.75 9.66 34.12
CA SER A 62 -21.90 9.08 34.79
C SER A 62 -21.47 7.71 35.32
N PRO A 63 -21.63 7.40 36.61
CA PRO A 63 -21.66 6.01 37.00
C PRO A 63 -22.91 5.41 36.35
N LEU A 64 -22.70 4.41 35.49
CA LEU A 64 -23.80 3.60 34.95
C LEU A 64 -24.68 3.11 36.11
N PRO A 65 -26.01 3.21 36.02
CA PRO A 65 -26.92 2.61 37.00
C PRO A 65 -26.89 1.08 36.96
#